data_AF-A0A7C4H4B8-F1
#
_entry.id   AF-A0A7C4H4B8-F1
#
_cell.length_a   1.000
_cell.length_b   1.000
_cell.length_c   1.000
_cell.angle_alpha   90.00
_cell.angle_beta   90.00
_cell.angle_gamma   90.00
#
_symmetry.space_group_name_H-M   'P 1'
#
loop_
_entity.id
_entity.type
_entity.pdbx_description
1 polymer ?
#
loop_
_entity_poly.entity_id
_entity_poly.type
_entity_poly.pdbx_seq_one_letter_code
_entity_poly.pdbx_strand_id
1 'polypeptide(L)' 'VEGEEDLLTLPAILYSPINSFVIYGIPDKGMALIIVNEEIKKKVMDIIEKFEKIP' A
#
# COMPACT_ATOMS: atom_id res chain seq x y z
N VAL A 1 7.00 -12.20 -9.40
CA VAL A 1 6.05 -13.13 -8.73
C VAL A 1 4.63 -12.58 -8.94
N GLU A 2 3.59 -13.41 -9.08
CA GLU A 2 2.22 -12.88 -9.27
C GLU A 2 1.73 -12.22 -7.96
N GLY A 3 1.26 -10.96 -8.04
CA GLY A 3 0.77 -10.20 -6.87
C GLY A 3 1.80 -9.35 -6.12
N GLU A 4 3.04 -9.21 -6.64
CA GLU A 4 4.07 -8.33 -6.04
C GLU A 4 3.65 -6.84 -5.96
N GLU A 5 2.79 -6.41 -6.89
CA GLU A 5 2.26 -5.04 -6.93
C GLU A 5 1.48 -4.69 -5.66
N ASP A 6 0.70 -5.64 -5.10
CA ASP A 6 -0.06 -5.42 -3.88
C ASP A 6 0.88 -5.15 -2.68
N LEU A 7 2.01 -5.85 -2.60
CA LEU A 7 3.01 -5.63 -1.56
C LEU A 7 3.74 -4.29 -1.72
N LEU A 8 4.01 -3.86 -2.96
CA LEU A 8 4.61 -2.54 -3.24
C LEU A 8 3.68 -1.39 -2.80
N THR A 9 2.37 -1.60 -2.77
CA THR A 9 1.40 -0.60 -2.32
C THR A 9 1.61 -0.20 -0.85
N LEU A 10 2.09 -1.11 0.00
CA LEU A 10 2.29 -0.84 1.43
C LEU A 10 3.32 0.30 1.67
N PRO A 11 4.58 0.20 1.22
CA PRO A 11 5.53 1.30 1.38
C PRO A 11 5.11 2.54 0.58
N ALA A 12 4.46 2.38 -0.57
CA ALA A 12 3.95 3.52 -1.35
C ALA A 12 2.95 4.35 -0.52
N ILE A 13 1.98 3.72 0.12
CA ILE A 13 1.02 4.40 1.00
C ILE A 13 1.71 5.00 2.23
N LEU A 14 2.60 4.23 2.87
CA LEU A 14 3.24 4.65 4.13
C LEU A 14 4.05 5.94 3.94
N TYR A 15 4.79 6.06 2.84
CA TYR A 15 5.68 7.20 2.58
C TYR A 15 5.05 8.33 1.77
N SER A 16 3.88 8.14 1.18
CA SER A 16 3.22 9.19 0.40
C SER A 16 2.62 10.29 1.30
N PRO A 17 2.54 11.56 0.85
CA PRO A 17 1.88 12.62 1.61
C PRO A 17 0.40 12.34 1.87
N ILE A 18 -0.16 12.89 2.96
CA ILE A 18 -1.62 12.90 3.16
C ILE A 18 -2.29 13.65 2.00
N ASN A 19 -3.48 13.17 1.60
CA ASN A 19 -4.26 13.61 0.44
C ASN A 19 -3.62 13.34 -0.93
N SER A 20 -2.55 12.54 -1.00
CA SER A 20 -2.05 12.02 -2.27
C SER A 20 -2.87 10.81 -2.76
N PHE A 21 -2.70 10.49 -4.04
CA PHE A 21 -3.27 9.29 -4.65
C PHE A 21 -2.17 8.25 -4.87
N VAL A 22 -2.44 7.02 -4.43
CA VAL A 22 -1.68 5.82 -4.85
C VAL A 22 -2.58 5.06 -5.81
N ILE A 23 -2.08 4.82 -7.03
CA ILE A 23 -2.83 4.19 -8.12
C ILE A 23 -1.99 3.06 -8.70
N TYR A 24 -2.58 1.87 -8.86
CA TYR A 24 -1.92 0.74 -9.50
C TYR A 24 -2.91 -0.13 -10.27
N GLY A 25 -2.40 -0.93 -11.20
CA GLY A 25 -3.20 -1.80 -12.05
C GLY A 25 -3.64 -3.07 -11.33
N ILE A 26 -4.78 -3.62 -11.72
CA ILE A 26 -5.20 -4.97 -11.36
C ILE A 26 -5.51 -5.71 -12.66
N PRO A 27 -4.76 -6.77 -13.01
CA PRO A 27 -5.00 -7.57 -14.21
C PRO A 27 -6.47 -7.97 -14.34
N ASP A 28 -7.04 -7.72 -15.52
CA ASP A 28 -8.43 -8.01 -15.88
C ASP A 28 -9.52 -7.36 -15.00
N LYS A 29 -9.15 -6.42 -14.12
CA LYS A 29 -10.08 -5.72 -13.21
C LYS A 29 -9.98 -4.19 -13.28
N GLY A 30 -8.90 -3.63 -13.85
CA GLY A 30 -8.75 -2.20 -14.06
C GLY A 30 -7.66 -1.58 -13.18
N MET A 31 -7.99 -0.53 -12.43
CA MET A 31 -7.05 0.17 -11.54
C MET A 31 -7.63 0.29 -10.12
N ALA A 32 -6.78 0.16 -9.11
CA ALA A 32 -7.07 0.57 -7.74
C ALA A 32 -6.65 2.03 -7.54
N LEU A 33 -7.46 2.78 -6.79
CA LEU A 33 -7.17 4.15 -6.36
C LEU A 33 -7.30 4.21 -4.84
N ILE A 34 -6.27 4.72 -4.18
CA ILE A 34 -6.23 4.91 -2.73
C ILE A 34 -5.94 6.39 -2.47
N ILE A 35 -6.79 7.03 -1.66
CA ILE A 35 -6.56 8.37 -1.13
C ILE A 35 -5.85 8.22 0.21
N VAL A 36 -4.62 8.72 0.29
CA VAL A 36 -3.79 8.56 1.48
C VAL A 36 -4.30 9.47 2.58
N ASN A 37 -4.70 8.88 3.70
CA ASN A 37 -5.09 9.60 4.92
C ASN A 37 -4.46 8.91 6.14
N GLU A 38 -4.63 9.52 7.31
CA GLU A 38 -4.03 9.01 8.57
C GLU A 38 -4.51 7.60 8.92
N GLU A 39 -5.79 7.31 8.69
CA GLU A 39 -6.38 5.99 8.96
C GLU A 39 -5.75 4.90 8.08
N ILE A 40 -5.60 5.18 6.79
CA ILE A 40 -5.02 4.27 5.81
C ILE A 40 -3.53 4.05 6.13
N LYS A 41 -2.78 5.10 6.48
CA LYS A 41 -1.38 4.95 6.91
C LYS A 41 -1.25 4.09 8.16
N LYS A 42 -2.12 4.29 9.15
CA LYS A 42 -2.14 3.47 10.36
C LYS A 42 -2.40 2.01 10.04
N LYS A 43 -3.41 1.71 9.22
CA LYS A 43 -3.69 0.33 8.77
C LYS A 43 -2.49 -0.32 8.09
N VAL A 44 -1.81 0.41 7.22
CA VAL A 44 -0.60 -0.09 6.53
C VAL A 44 0.53 -0.34 7.53
N MET A 45 0.73 0.55 8.50
CA MET A 45 1.72 0.34 9.56
C MET A 45 1.40 -0.91 10.39
N ASP A 46 0.14 -1.08 10.81
CA ASP A 46 -0.32 -2.26 11.56
C ASP A 46 -0.12 -3.57 10.76
N ILE A 47 -0.17 -3.51 9.43
CA ILE A 47 0.13 -4.65 8.55
C ILE A 47 1.64 -4.92 8.54
N ILE A 48 2.46 -3.90 8.30
CA ILE A 48 3.92 -4.02 8.23
C ILE A 48 4.50 -4.52 9.57
N GLU A 49 3.94 -4.11 10.70
CA GLU A 49 4.38 -4.57 12.02
C GLU A 49 4.21 -6.08 12.24
N LYS A 50 3.37 -6.75 11.43
CA LYS A 50 3.19 -8.20 11.46
C LYS A 50 4.23 -8.95 10.61
N PHE A 51 5.05 -8.25 9.84
CA PHE A 51 6.07 -8.87 8.99
C PHE A 51 7.25 -9.27 9.86
N GLU A 52 7.84 -10.44 9.57
CA GLU A 52 9.05 -10.88 10.23
C GLU A 52 10.20 -9.92 9.90
N LYS A 53 10.84 -9.39 10.94
CA LYS A 53 12.04 -8.58 10.77
C LYS A 53 13.22 -9.50 10.55
N ILE A 54 13.75 -9.50 9.33
CA ILE A 54 15.01 -10.18 9.04
C ILE A 54 16.13 -9.25 9.55
N PRO A 55 17.01 -9.72 10.45
CA PRO A 55 18.12 -8.94 10.99
C PRO A 55 19.23 -8.65 9.97
#